data_AF-A0A7X8XNZ3-F1
#
_entry.id   AF-A0A7X8XNZ3-F1
#
_cell.length_a   1.000
_cell.length_b   1.000
_cell.length_c   1.000
_cell.angle_alpha   90.00
_cell.angle_beta   90.00
_cell.angle_gamma   90.00
#
_symmetry.space_group_name_H-M   'P 1'
#
loop_
_entity.id
_entity.type
_entity.pdbx_description
1 polymer ?
#
loop_
_entity_poly.entity_id
_entity_poly.type
_entity_poly.pdbx_seq_one_letter_code
_entity_poly.pdbx_strand_id
1 'polypeptide(L)'
;MFLNRSGSEVFVPDRTPEAQALARTTHLGIGAHPDDLEFMTWHGILECLRHGDRWFSGVTVTDGRGSSRCAAYADFSDEQMARVRRDEQRKAAVIGEYGALVTLGYSSVELRGPARREIGEDLDTLLRATRPRVIYTHSLCDRHASHVAVATLVVAALRRLGPEYHPREFYGCEVWRSLDWLLPEDRVGFDVSAHENLTAALTGVYDSQIAGGKRYDLATSGRRRANATYHDAYAPDQVTLMEYAMDLGPLLRNPSLSVVDFALGMVDRLAMDVRQRLQDFGD
;
A
#
# COMPACT_ATOMS: atom_id res chain seq x y z
N MET A 1 17.19 8.49 -13.73
CA MET A 1 17.40 7.93 -12.37
C MET A 1 18.08 6.58 -12.52
N PHE A 2 18.93 6.15 -11.59
CA PHE A 2 19.52 4.80 -11.62
C PHE A 2 18.81 3.91 -10.60
N LEU A 3 18.34 2.75 -11.04
CA LEU A 3 17.79 1.68 -10.19
C LEU A 3 18.65 0.44 -10.41
N ASN A 4 18.85 -0.36 -9.37
CA ASN A 4 19.78 -1.48 -9.38
C ASN A 4 19.38 -2.59 -10.38
N ARG A 5 18.08 -2.76 -10.62
CA ARG A 5 17.57 -3.78 -11.54
C ARG A 5 17.40 -3.26 -12.96
N SER A 6 17.97 -3.98 -13.94
CA SER A 6 17.74 -3.72 -15.36
C SER A 6 16.29 -3.91 -15.82
N GLY A 7 15.51 -4.69 -15.06
CA GLY A 7 14.08 -4.90 -15.28
C GLY A 7 13.19 -3.84 -14.64
N SER A 8 13.76 -2.85 -13.95
CA SER A 8 12.98 -1.76 -13.38
C SER A 8 12.44 -0.85 -14.48
N GLU A 9 11.27 -0.26 -14.24
CA GLU A 9 10.59 0.62 -15.17
C GLU A 9 10.00 1.83 -14.46
N VAL A 10 10.07 3.00 -15.10
CA VAL A 10 9.27 4.19 -14.76
C VAL A 10 8.28 4.43 -15.89
N PHE A 11 6.99 4.28 -15.60
CA PHE A 11 5.91 4.57 -16.52
C PHE A 11 5.25 5.89 -16.12
N VAL A 12 5.18 6.85 -17.04
CA VAL A 12 4.55 8.16 -16.83
C VAL A 12 3.32 8.28 -17.75
N PRO A 13 2.10 8.17 -17.21
CA PRO A 13 0.87 8.15 -18.04
C PRO A 13 0.70 9.37 -18.95
N ASP A 14 1.00 10.56 -18.44
CA ASP A 14 0.86 11.83 -19.17
C ASP A 14 2.10 12.20 -20.02
N ARG A 15 3.10 11.32 -20.06
CA ARG A 15 4.36 11.48 -20.80
C ARG A 15 5.22 12.69 -20.38
N THR A 16 4.96 13.25 -19.20
CA THR A 16 5.88 14.20 -18.57
C THR A 16 7.26 13.57 -18.41
N PRO A 17 8.38 14.30 -18.57
CA PRO A 17 9.71 13.74 -18.36
C PRO A 17 9.84 13.09 -16.97
N GLU A 18 10.42 11.89 -16.89
CA GLU A 18 10.47 11.07 -15.67
C GLU A 18 10.90 11.85 -14.42
N ALA A 19 11.96 12.67 -14.53
CA ALA A 19 12.46 13.45 -13.41
C ALA A 19 11.43 14.47 -12.89
N GLN A 20 10.66 15.08 -13.79
CA GLN A 20 9.60 16.04 -13.42
C GLN A 20 8.38 15.31 -12.84
N ALA A 21 8.02 14.16 -13.42
CA ALA A 21 6.91 13.32 -12.97
C ALA A 21 7.15 12.77 -11.55
N LEU A 22 8.38 12.36 -11.23
CA LEU A 22 8.76 11.94 -9.88
C LEU A 22 8.80 13.14 -8.93
N ALA A 23 9.41 14.26 -9.33
CA ALA A 23 9.58 15.44 -8.47
C ALA A 23 8.26 16.14 -8.07
N ARG A 24 7.18 16.01 -8.87
CA ARG A 24 5.86 16.55 -8.52
C ARG A 24 5.06 15.67 -7.55
N THR A 25 5.57 14.49 -7.21
CA THR A 25 4.87 13.53 -6.32
C THR A 25 4.56 14.19 -4.98
N THR A 26 3.29 14.13 -4.58
CA THR A 26 2.83 14.60 -3.26
C THR A 26 2.43 13.44 -2.37
N HIS A 27 1.86 12.39 -2.96
CA HIS A 27 1.40 11.17 -2.30
C HIS A 27 2.13 10.01 -2.97
N LEU A 28 2.79 9.17 -2.18
CA LEU A 28 3.55 8.03 -2.68
C LEU A 28 3.01 6.74 -2.06
N GLY A 29 2.46 5.85 -2.90
CA GLY A 29 2.15 4.49 -2.50
C GLY A 29 3.33 3.55 -2.78
N ILE A 30 3.70 2.72 -1.82
CA ILE A 30 4.77 1.71 -1.96
C ILE A 30 4.21 0.33 -1.60
N GLY A 31 3.85 -0.43 -2.64
CA GLY A 31 3.30 -1.78 -2.58
C GLY A 31 4.35 -2.86 -2.85
N ALA A 32 4.06 -4.08 -2.41
CA ALA A 32 4.90 -5.23 -2.60
C ALA A 32 4.66 -5.85 -3.98
N HIS A 33 3.41 -5.88 -4.42
CA HIS A 33 2.98 -6.49 -5.67
C HIS A 33 2.22 -5.48 -6.53
N PRO A 34 2.12 -5.75 -7.84
CA PRO A 34 1.11 -5.12 -8.67
C PRO A 34 -0.27 -5.44 -8.08
N ASP A 35 -1.20 -4.49 -8.04
CA ASP A 35 -2.51 -4.48 -7.33
C ASP A 35 -2.57 -3.91 -5.91
N ASP A 36 -1.49 -3.97 -5.14
CA ASP A 36 -1.49 -3.52 -3.74
C ASP A 36 -1.90 -2.04 -3.62
N LEU A 37 -1.42 -1.21 -4.53
CA LEU A 37 -1.64 0.24 -4.51
C LEU A 37 -3.15 0.56 -4.58
N GLU A 38 -3.88 -0.09 -5.48
CA GLU A 38 -5.30 0.17 -5.67
C GLU A 38 -6.16 -0.40 -4.55
N PHE A 39 -5.68 -1.46 -3.89
CA PHE A 39 -6.36 -2.06 -2.74
C PHE A 39 -6.16 -1.26 -1.46
N MET A 40 -4.96 -0.73 -1.22
CA MET A 40 -4.59 -0.16 0.08
C MET A 40 -4.46 1.37 0.09
N THR A 41 -4.38 2.02 -1.07
CA THR A 41 -4.09 3.46 -1.16
C THR A 41 -5.15 4.25 -1.93
N TRP A 42 -6.39 3.75 -2.01
CA TRP A 42 -7.43 4.47 -2.75
C TRP A 42 -7.64 5.88 -2.20
N HIS A 43 -7.54 6.09 -0.89
CA HIS A 43 -7.50 7.44 -0.31
C HIS A 43 -6.45 8.35 -0.97
N GLY A 44 -5.20 7.90 -1.10
CA GLY A 44 -4.13 8.71 -1.68
C GLY A 44 -4.32 8.98 -3.18
N ILE A 45 -4.86 8.00 -3.91
CA ILE A 45 -5.23 8.16 -5.32
C ILE A 45 -6.37 9.19 -5.43
N LEU A 46 -7.42 9.02 -4.62
CA LEU A 46 -8.61 9.87 -4.59
C LEU A 46 -8.27 11.34 -4.29
N GLU A 47 -7.41 11.60 -3.30
CA GLU A 47 -6.94 12.96 -2.95
C GLU A 47 -6.14 13.65 -4.06
N CYS A 48 -5.66 12.89 -5.05
CA CYS A 48 -4.91 13.40 -6.20
C CYS A 48 -5.72 13.41 -7.51
N LEU A 49 -6.83 12.69 -7.58
CA LEU A 49 -7.64 12.59 -8.80
C LEU A 49 -8.11 13.98 -9.23
N ARG A 50 -7.79 14.36 -10.48
CA ARG A 50 -8.19 15.64 -11.09
C ARG A 50 -7.76 16.88 -10.30
N HIS A 51 -6.69 16.78 -9.49
CA HIS A 51 -6.08 17.90 -8.80
C HIS A 51 -4.86 18.42 -9.55
N GLY A 52 -4.75 19.74 -9.71
CA GLY A 52 -3.63 20.36 -10.44
C GLY A 52 -2.32 20.44 -9.64
N ASP A 53 -2.39 20.32 -8.31
CA ASP A 53 -1.29 20.54 -7.37
C ASP A 53 -0.96 19.30 -6.51
N ARG A 54 -1.68 18.19 -6.72
CA ARG A 54 -1.48 16.93 -6.00
C ARG A 54 -1.33 15.79 -7.00
N TRP A 55 -0.28 15.01 -6.81
CA TRP A 55 0.08 13.89 -7.66
C TRP A 55 0.33 12.65 -6.81
N PHE A 56 -0.39 11.58 -7.15
CA PHE A 56 -0.14 10.26 -6.61
C PHE A 56 0.86 9.53 -7.51
N SER A 57 1.94 9.02 -6.93
CA SER A 57 2.85 8.11 -7.62
C SER A 57 2.87 6.76 -6.91
N GLY A 58 3.05 5.70 -7.69
CA GLY A 58 3.05 4.32 -7.18
C GLY A 58 4.40 3.66 -7.35
N VAL A 59 4.80 2.84 -6.39
CA VAL A 59 5.96 1.94 -6.48
C VAL A 59 5.51 0.52 -6.20
N THR A 60 5.79 -0.41 -7.11
CA THR A 60 5.63 -1.85 -6.90
C THR A 60 7.01 -2.50 -6.80
N VAL A 61 7.29 -3.15 -5.67
CA VAL A 61 8.62 -3.73 -5.41
C VAL A 61 8.84 -5.00 -6.22
N THR A 62 7.82 -5.85 -6.31
CA THR A 62 7.89 -7.12 -7.04
C THR A 62 7.08 -7.12 -8.32
N ASP A 63 7.38 -8.05 -9.22
CA ASP A 63 6.80 -8.11 -10.57
C ASP A 63 5.56 -9.00 -10.71
N GLY A 64 5.11 -9.62 -9.62
CA GLY A 64 3.94 -10.50 -9.64
C GLY A 64 4.11 -11.82 -10.40
N ARG A 65 5.33 -12.22 -10.79
CA ARG A 65 5.55 -13.47 -11.56
C ARG A 65 5.04 -14.73 -10.85
N GLY A 66 5.06 -14.71 -9.52
CA GLY A 66 4.62 -15.80 -8.65
C GLY A 66 3.13 -15.79 -8.30
N SER A 67 2.32 -14.93 -8.94
CA SER A 67 0.88 -14.88 -8.72
C SER A 67 0.21 -16.23 -9.00
N SER A 68 -0.91 -16.47 -8.33
CA SER A 68 -1.74 -17.64 -8.59
C SER A 68 -2.21 -17.64 -10.05
N ARG A 69 -2.24 -18.83 -10.66
CA ARG A 69 -2.60 -19.04 -12.07
C ARG A 69 -3.78 -19.97 -12.16
N CYS A 70 -4.65 -19.66 -13.09
CA CYS A 70 -6.02 -20.17 -13.12
C CYS A 70 -6.72 -19.65 -14.36
N ALA A 71 -7.77 -20.34 -14.78
CA ALA A 71 -8.57 -19.96 -15.95
C ALA A 71 -7.67 -19.64 -17.17
N ALA A 72 -7.84 -18.48 -17.80
CA ALA A 72 -7.09 -18.05 -18.97
C ALA A 72 -5.57 -17.95 -18.77
N TYR A 73 -5.10 -17.94 -17.51
CA TYR A 73 -3.70 -17.77 -17.13
C TYR A 73 -3.05 -19.07 -16.64
N ALA A 74 -3.77 -20.20 -16.65
CA ALA A 74 -3.31 -21.47 -16.06
C ALA A 74 -1.97 -21.95 -16.64
N ASP A 75 -1.77 -21.80 -17.95
CA ASP A 75 -0.58 -22.28 -18.67
C ASP A 75 0.53 -21.20 -18.82
N PHE A 76 0.39 -20.05 -18.17
CA PHE A 76 1.35 -18.95 -18.32
C PHE A 76 2.65 -19.24 -17.55
N SER A 77 3.80 -19.00 -18.17
CA SER A 77 5.10 -18.97 -17.49
C SER A 77 5.20 -17.81 -16.48
N ASP A 78 6.23 -17.83 -15.63
CA ASP A 78 6.58 -16.70 -14.75
C ASP A 78 6.78 -15.40 -15.54
N GLU A 79 7.47 -15.45 -16.68
CA GLU A 79 7.73 -14.28 -17.53
C GLU A 79 6.45 -13.79 -18.22
N GLN A 80 5.57 -14.71 -18.63
CA GLN A 80 4.26 -14.33 -19.18
C GLN A 80 3.42 -13.65 -18.11
N MET A 81 3.36 -14.19 -16.89
CA MET A 81 2.64 -13.57 -15.78
C MET A 81 3.21 -12.21 -15.38
N ALA A 82 4.53 -12.06 -15.30
CA ALA A 82 5.16 -10.77 -15.00
C ALA A 82 4.78 -9.69 -16.03
N ARG A 83 4.70 -10.05 -17.32
CA ARG A 83 4.26 -9.13 -18.38
C ARG A 83 2.79 -8.73 -18.21
N VAL A 84 1.90 -9.69 -17.97
CA VAL A 84 0.47 -9.42 -17.71
C VAL A 84 0.31 -8.46 -16.54
N ARG A 85 0.94 -8.79 -15.39
CA ARG A 85 0.85 -8.00 -14.16
C ARG A 85 1.35 -6.58 -14.34
N ARG A 86 2.44 -6.40 -15.10
CA ARG A 86 2.96 -5.08 -15.47
C ARG A 86 1.97 -4.28 -16.31
N ASP A 87 1.39 -4.90 -17.33
CA ASP A 87 0.43 -4.22 -18.22
C ASP A 87 -0.87 -3.86 -17.49
N GLU A 88 -1.33 -4.71 -16.57
CA GLU A 88 -2.47 -4.38 -15.70
C GLU A 88 -2.15 -3.19 -14.78
N GLN A 89 -0.96 -3.16 -14.15
CA GLN A 89 -0.56 -2.06 -13.29
C GLN A 89 -0.44 -0.73 -14.07
N ARG A 90 0.04 -0.77 -15.33
CA ARG A 90 0.04 0.42 -16.21
C ARG A 90 -1.38 0.90 -16.50
N LYS A 91 -2.33 0.00 -16.74
CA LYS A 91 -3.75 0.36 -16.91
C LYS A 91 -4.30 1.02 -15.65
N ALA A 92 -3.99 0.47 -14.48
CA ALA A 92 -4.37 1.07 -13.20
C ALA A 92 -3.78 2.49 -13.06
N ALA A 93 -2.51 2.68 -13.38
CA ALA A 93 -1.86 4.00 -13.35
C ALA A 93 -2.51 5.02 -14.31
N VAL A 94 -3.01 4.57 -15.47
CA VAL A 94 -3.76 5.42 -16.40
C VAL A 94 -5.15 5.78 -15.83
N ILE A 95 -5.89 4.79 -15.31
CA ILE A 95 -7.24 5.01 -14.76
C ILE A 95 -7.20 5.90 -13.50
N GLY A 96 -6.18 5.69 -12.66
CA GLY A 96 -5.97 6.43 -11.41
C GLY A 96 -5.25 7.77 -11.60
N GLU A 97 -4.96 8.17 -12.85
CA GLU A 97 -4.28 9.43 -13.19
C GLU A 97 -2.94 9.62 -12.45
N TYR A 98 -2.11 8.57 -12.36
CA TYR A 98 -0.87 8.61 -11.60
C TYR A 98 0.12 9.62 -12.19
N GLY A 99 0.85 10.30 -11.31
CA GLY A 99 2.00 11.13 -11.66
C GLY A 99 3.13 10.31 -12.25
N ALA A 100 3.45 9.16 -11.62
CA ALA A 100 4.37 8.15 -12.13
C ALA A 100 4.05 6.77 -11.50
N LEU A 101 4.37 5.71 -12.22
CA LEU A 101 4.40 4.33 -11.72
C LEU A 101 5.82 3.80 -11.85
N VAL A 102 6.43 3.38 -10.75
CA VAL A 102 7.72 2.70 -10.75
C VAL A 102 7.55 1.23 -10.42
N THR A 103 8.00 0.34 -11.29
CA THR A 103 8.10 -1.10 -11.00
C THR A 103 9.56 -1.44 -10.80
N LEU A 104 9.96 -1.92 -9.62
CA LEU A 104 11.36 -2.29 -9.35
C LEU A 104 11.73 -3.63 -10.00
N GLY A 105 10.77 -4.54 -10.18
CA GLY A 105 10.94 -5.76 -10.98
C GLY A 105 11.62 -6.92 -10.25
N TYR A 106 11.68 -6.89 -8.91
CA TYR A 106 12.18 -8.01 -8.11
C TYR A 106 11.15 -9.14 -8.04
N SER A 107 11.57 -10.35 -7.72
CA SER A 107 10.67 -11.43 -7.32
C SER A 107 10.34 -11.37 -5.83
N SER A 108 9.23 -11.98 -5.44
CA SER A 108 8.91 -12.18 -4.02
C SER A 108 9.96 -13.02 -3.27
N VAL A 109 10.71 -13.88 -3.97
CA VAL A 109 11.81 -14.65 -3.38
C VAL A 109 13.01 -13.74 -3.07
N GLU A 110 13.41 -12.89 -4.03
CA GLU A 110 14.49 -11.92 -3.86
C GLU A 110 14.19 -10.93 -2.71
N LEU A 111 12.95 -10.45 -2.60
CA LEU A 111 12.50 -9.58 -1.50
C LEU A 111 12.66 -10.21 -0.10
N ARG A 112 12.67 -11.54 0.01
CA ARG A 112 12.88 -12.23 1.29
C ARG A 112 14.33 -12.67 1.52
N GLY A 113 15.23 -12.33 0.60
CA GLY A 113 16.62 -12.76 0.59
C GLY A 113 17.63 -11.61 0.59
N PRO A 114 18.85 -11.85 0.06
CA PRO A 114 19.94 -10.86 0.05
C PRO A 114 19.65 -9.59 -0.76
N ALA A 115 18.78 -9.66 -1.77
CA ALA A 115 18.42 -8.52 -2.61
C ALA A 115 17.69 -7.40 -1.86
N ARG A 116 17.25 -7.64 -0.60
CA ARG A 116 16.69 -6.60 0.28
C ARG A 116 17.58 -5.37 0.43
N ARG A 117 18.91 -5.54 0.36
CA ARG A 117 19.85 -4.41 0.39
C ARG A 117 19.68 -3.50 -0.82
N GLU A 118 19.69 -4.09 -2.02
CA GLU A 118 19.53 -3.36 -3.30
C GLU A 118 18.14 -2.71 -3.38
N ILE A 119 17.09 -3.42 -2.95
CA ILE A 119 15.73 -2.85 -2.86
C ILE A 119 15.72 -1.64 -1.93
N GLY A 120 16.44 -1.70 -0.80
CA GLY A 120 16.59 -0.55 0.10
C GLY A 120 17.30 0.65 -0.55
N GLU A 121 18.31 0.41 -1.36
CA GLU A 121 19.05 1.44 -2.11
C GLU A 121 18.18 2.07 -3.23
N ASP A 122 17.35 1.26 -3.90
CA ASP A 122 16.36 1.74 -4.86
C ASP A 122 15.29 2.61 -4.19
N LEU A 123 14.80 2.19 -3.01
CA LEU A 123 13.86 2.99 -2.22
C LEU A 123 14.48 4.32 -1.78
N ASP A 124 15.76 4.35 -1.40
CA ASP A 124 16.46 5.62 -1.10
C ASP A 124 16.46 6.56 -2.30
N THR A 125 16.76 6.01 -3.47
CA THR A 125 16.78 6.79 -4.72
C THR A 125 15.40 7.36 -5.04
N LEU A 126 14.35 6.56 -4.89
CA LEU A 126 12.97 6.97 -5.14
C LEU A 126 12.49 8.03 -4.14
N LEU A 127 12.76 7.84 -2.85
CA LEU A 127 12.38 8.80 -1.81
C LEU A 127 13.10 10.14 -1.99
N ARG A 128 14.36 10.13 -2.45
CA ARG A 128 15.10 11.35 -2.82
C ARG A 128 14.50 12.06 -4.03
N ALA A 129 14.06 11.30 -5.03
CA ALA A 129 13.48 11.85 -6.26
C ALA A 129 12.06 12.40 -6.06
N THR A 130 11.29 11.80 -5.15
CA THR A 130 9.86 12.11 -4.98
C THR A 130 9.56 13.05 -3.82
N ARG A 131 10.31 12.97 -2.71
CA ARG A 131 10.12 13.79 -1.48
C ARG A 131 8.63 14.02 -1.13
N PRO A 132 7.83 12.95 -1.02
CA PRO A 132 6.39 13.06 -0.90
C PRO A 132 5.99 13.66 0.46
N ARG A 133 4.82 14.30 0.49
CA ARG A 133 4.20 14.78 1.74
C ARG A 133 3.52 13.65 2.50
N VAL A 134 2.98 12.67 1.78
CA VAL A 134 2.30 11.51 2.35
C VAL A 134 2.87 10.23 1.77
N ILE A 135 3.19 9.25 2.61
CA ILE A 135 3.59 7.91 2.19
C ILE A 135 2.57 6.90 2.68
N TYR A 136 2.13 6.03 1.78
CA TYR A 136 1.34 4.85 2.08
C TYR A 136 2.19 3.61 1.80
N THR A 137 2.22 2.67 2.73
CA THR A 137 2.77 1.33 2.52
C THR A 137 1.91 0.31 3.25
N HIS A 138 2.35 -0.92 3.31
CA HIS A 138 1.66 -2.01 3.99
C HIS A 138 1.62 -1.85 5.51
N SER A 139 0.58 -2.37 6.14
CA SER A 139 0.53 -2.58 7.60
C SER A 139 1.68 -3.49 8.06
N LEU A 140 2.28 -3.14 9.20
CA LEU A 140 3.28 -3.99 9.88
C LEU A 140 2.67 -5.29 10.42
N CYS A 141 1.36 -5.35 10.54
CA CYS A 141 0.62 -6.49 11.07
C CYS A 141 -0.07 -7.31 9.95
N ASP A 142 0.24 -7.05 8.68
CA ASP A 142 -0.37 -7.77 7.56
C ASP A 142 -0.10 -9.30 7.61
N ARG A 143 -0.97 -10.11 7.01
CA ARG A 143 -0.80 -11.58 6.98
C ARG A 143 0.22 -12.03 5.92
N HIS A 144 0.53 -11.20 4.93
CA HIS A 144 1.39 -11.56 3.83
C HIS A 144 2.84 -11.12 4.11
N ALA A 145 3.78 -12.08 4.18
CA ALA A 145 5.16 -11.80 4.56
C ALA A 145 5.88 -10.78 3.67
N SER A 146 5.60 -10.76 2.35
CA SER A 146 6.17 -9.74 1.46
C SER A 146 5.70 -8.32 1.80
N HIS A 147 4.49 -8.16 2.34
CA HIS A 147 3.92 -6.85 2.68
C HIS A 147 4.68 -6.27 3.88
N VAL A 148 4.84 -7.08 4.93
CA VAL A 148 5.66 -6.74 6.11
C VAL A 148 7.13 -6.48 5.72
N ALA A 149 7.68 -7.27 4.79
CA ALA A 149 9.05 -7.07 4.31
C ALA A 149 9.23 -5.70 3.62
N VAL A 150 8.25 -5.27 2.80
CA VAL A 150 8.29 -3.93 2.17
C VAL A 150 8.08 -2.82 3.20
N ALA A 151 7.08 -2.93 4.09
CA ALA A 151 6.83 -1.93 5.12
C ALA A 151 8.07 -1.67 5.98
N THR A 152 8.77 -2.74 6.40
CA THR A 152 10.01 -2.63 7.17
C THR A 152 11.16 -2.00 6.38
N LEU A 153 11.25 -2.25 5.06
CA LEU A 153 12.23 -1.60 4.20
C LEU A 153 11.96 -0.11 4.03
N VAL A 154 10.69 0.30 3.89
CA VAL A 154 10.30 1.70 3.80
C VAL A 154 10.64 2.44 5.10
N VAL A 155 10.32 1.87 6.26
CA VAL A 155 10.72 2.43 7.57
C VAL A 155 12.25 2.57 7.66
N ALA A 156 13.00 1.55 7.26
CA ALA A 156 14.46 1.56 7.31
C ALA A 156 15.07 2.61 6.35
N ALA A 157 14.51 2.77 5.15
CA ALA A 157 14.93 3.78 4.19
C ALA A 157 14.70 5.19 4.73
N LEU A 158 13.51 5.49 5.24
CA LEU A 158 13.19 6.80 5.83
C LEU A 158 14.07 7.13 7.05
N ARG A 159 14.36 6.14 7.90
CA ARG A 159 15.31 6.32 9.02
C ARG A 159 16.73 6.61 8.54
N ARG A 160 17.19 5.91 7.50
CA ARG A 160 18.55 6.07 6.94
C ARG A 160 18.72 7.42 6.22
N LEU A 161 17.71 7.86 5.49
CA LEU A 161 17.71 9.14 4.77
C LEU A 161 17.65 10.35 5.73
N GLY A 162 17.00 10.19 6.88
CA GLY A 162 16.93 11.21 7.91
C GLY A 162 15.75 12.18 7.77
N PRO A 163 15.57 13.09 8.75
CA PRO A 163 14.36 13.90 8.91
C PRO A 163 14.00 14.77 7.71
N GLU A 164 14.99 15.18 6.93
CA GLU A 164 14.80 15.99 5.72
C GLU A 164 14.02 15.28 4.60
N TYR A 165 13.86 13.96 4.67
CA TYR A 165 13.06 13.14 3.75
C TYR A 165 11.82 12.53 4.42
N HIS A 166 11.55 12.81 5.70
CA HIS A 166 10.36 12.29 6.35
C HIS A 166 9.11 12.94 5.76
N PRO A 167 8.09 12.15 5.37
CA PRO A 167 6.82 12.71 4.97
C PRO A 167 6.14 13.35 6.18
N ARG A 168 5.17 14.23 5.92
CA ARG A 168 4.28 14.76 6.96
C ARG A 168 3.42 13.65 7.56
N GLU A 169 2.97 12.73 6.71
CA GLU A 169 2.05 11.65 7.06
C GLU A 169 2.60 10.32 6.52
N PHE A 170 2.58 9.27 7.35
CA PHE A 170 3.13 7.96 6.99
C PHE A 170 2.21 6.85 7.49
N TYR A 171 1.64 6.09 6.55
CA TYR A 171 0.55 5.16 6.82
C TYR A 171 0.88 3.72 6.45
N GLY A 172 0.54 2.80 7.34
CA GLY A 172 0.57 1.35 7.13
C GLY A 172 -0.84 0.83 6.89
N CYS A 173 -1.19 0.60 5.63
CA CYS A 173 -2.54 0.36 5.16
C CYS A 173 -2.90 -1.12 5.18
N GLU A 174 -4.19 -1.42 5.33
CA GLU A 174 -4.69 -2.79 5.33
C GLU A 174 -4.75 -3.42 3.95
N VAL A 175 -4.45 -4.73 3.86
CA VAL A 175 -4.72 -5.55 2.66
C VAL A 175 -5.24 -6.93 3.08
N TRP A 176 -4.35 -7.84 3.49
CA TRP A 176 -4.76 -9.19 3.86
C TRP A 176 -5.27 -9.29 5.28
N ARG A 177 -4.67 -8.51 6.19
CA ARG A 177 -5.22 -8.34 7.54
C ARG A 177 -5.99 -7.04 7.58
N SER A 178 -7.28 -7.14 7.92
CA SER A 178 -8.09 -6.00 8.35
C SER A 178 -7.44 -5.31 9.55
N LEU A 179 -7.68 -4.02 9.72
CA LEU A 179 -7.24 -3.23 10.88
C LEU A 179 -8.39 -2.87 11.84
N ASP A 180 -9.56 -3.48 11.68
CA ASP A 180 -10.70 -3.37 12.62
C ASP A 180 -10.36 -3.78 14.06
N TRP A 181 -9.34 -4.63 14.25
CA TRP A 181 -8.82 -5.02 15.57
C TRP A 181 -8.04 -3.91 16.30
N LEU A 182 -7.61 -2.85 15.60
CA LEU A 182 -6.97 -1.71 16.25
C LEU A 182 -8.00 -0.94 17.08
N LEU A 183 -7.56 -0.46 18.25
CA LEU A 183 -8.35 0.47 19.05
C LEU A 183 -8.56 1.79 18.28
N PRO A 184 -9.66 2.53 18.53
CA PRO A 184 -9.96 3.77 17.82
C PRO A 184 -8.80 4.78 17.81
N GLU A 185 -8.07 4.90 18.91
CA GLU A 185 -6.92 5.81 19.05
C GLU A 185 -5.68 5.40 18.23
N ASP A 186 -5.58 4.12 17.84
CA ASP A 186 -4.48 3.57 17.05
C ASP A 186 -4.81 3.47 15.56
N ARG A 187 -6.08 3.72 15.20
CA ARG A 187 -6.64 3.48 13.88
C ARG A 187 -6.94 4.80 13.16
N VAL A 188 -6.42 4.92 11.95
CA VAL A 188 -6.78 6.01 11.04
C VAL A 188 -7.85 5.49 10.08
N GLY A 189 -8.99 6.18 10.02
CA GLY A 189 -10.06 5.92 9.05
C GLY A 189 -10.06 6.97 7.95
N PHE A 190 -10.01 6.52 6.70
CA PHE A 190 -10.08 7.38 5.53
C PHE A 190 -11.46 7.29 4.88
N ASP A 191 -12.14 8.43 4.72
CA ASP A 191 -13.34 8.48 3.88
C ASP A 191 -12.93 8.30 2.42
N VAL A 192 -13.45 7.23 1.81
CA VAL A 192 -13.21 6.92 0.40
C VAL A 192 -14.50 6.67 -0.36
N SER A 193 -15.59 7.29 0.11
CA SER A 193 -16.95 7.15 -0.42
C SER A 193 -17.09 7.69 -1.86
N ALA A 194 -16.25 8.64 -2.25
CA ALA A 194 -16.30 9.26 -3.56
C ALA A 194 -15.75 8.33 -4.67
N HIS A 195 -16.31 8.50 -5.87
CA HIS A 195 -15.84 7.85 -7.10
C HIS A 195 -15.77 6.31 -7.04
N GLU A 196 -16.79 5.67 -6.47
CA GLU A 196 -16.87 4.20 -6.35
C GLU A 196 -16.68 3.48 -7.71
N ASN A 197 -17.18 4.07 -8.80
CA ASN A 197 -17.01 3.54 -10.15
C ASN A 197 -15.54 3.49 -10.59
N LEU A 198 -14.70 4.45 -10.16
CA LEU A 198 -13.28 4.48 -10.50
C LEU A 198 -12.50 3.44 -9.70
N THR A 199 -12.78 3.30 -8.39
CA THR A 199 -12.12 2.24 -7.62
C THR A 199 -12.53 0.84 -8.07
N ALA A 200 -13.79 0.65 -8.48
CA ALA A 200 -14.23 -0.59 -9.12
C ALA A 200 -13.46 -0.87 -10.43
N ALA A 201 -13.22 0.16 -11.26
CA ALA A 201 -12.40 0.02 -12.46
C ALA A 201 -10.93 -0.31 -12.14
N LEU A 202 -10.33 0.40 -11.18
CA LEU A 202 -8.94 0.19 -10.74
C LEU A 202 -8.70 -1.21 -10.18
N THR A 203 -9.61 -1.72 -9.37
CA THR A 203 -9.50 -3.09 -8.85
C THR A 203 -9.83 -4.13 -9.91
N GLY A 204 -10.71 -3.80 -10.85
CA GLY A 204 -11.16 -4.69 -11.92
C GLY A 204 -10.16 -4.88 -13.07
N VAL A 205 -9.18 -4.00 -13.28
CA VAL A 205 -8.17 -4.21 -14.34
C VAL A 205 -7.25 -5.39 -14.08
N TYR A 206 -7.22 -5.89 -12.85
CA TYR A 206 -6.42 -7.03 -12.41
C TYR A 206 -7.09 -8.37 -12.71
N ASP A 207 -7.51 -8.55 -13.96
CA ASP A 207 -8.18 -9.76 -14.45
C ASP A 207 -7.42 -11.03 -14.06
N SER A 208 -6.09 -11.00 -14.19
CA SER A 208 -5.23 -12.13 -13.82
C SER A 208 -5.32 -12.57 -12.36
N GLN A 209 -5.76 -11.68 -11.46
CA GLN A 209 -5.95 -11.99 -10.05
C GLN A 209 -7.40 -12.36 -9.71
N ILE A 210 -8.37 -11.75 -10.39
CA ILE A 210 -9.80 -11.94 -10.07
C ILE A 210 -10.46 -13.07 -10.87
N ALA A 211 -10.00 -13.36 -12.08
CA ALA A 211 -10.51 -14.46 -12.92
C ALA A 211 -10.28 -15.83 -12.27
N GLY A 212 -9.39 -15.90 -11.28
CA GLY A 212 -8.94 -17.12 -10.61
C GLY A 212 -9.74 -17.64 -9.45
N GLY A 213 -10.89 -17.01 -9.15
CA GLY A 213 -11.72 -17.39 -8.01
C GLY A 213 -11.40 -16.62 -6.72
N LYS A 214 -10.31 -15.85 -6.67
CA LYS A 214 -10.08 -14.85 -5.61
C LYS A 214 -10.59 -13.50 -6.07
N ARG A 215 -11.87 -13.22 -5.80
CA ARG A 215 -12.54 -11.95 -6.13
C ARG A 215 -12.10 -10.81 -5.22
N TYR A 216 -10.84 -10.39 -5.34
CA TYR A 216 -10.25 -9.31 -4.57
C TYR A 216 -10.97 -7.97 -4.80
N ASP A 217 -11.53 -7.76 -5.99
CA ASP A 217 -12.41 -6.64 -6.32
C ASP A 217 -13.62 -6.58 -5.38
N LEU A 218 -14.32 -7.71 -5.22
CA LEU A 218 -15.47 -7.81 -4.30
C LEU A 218 -15.03 -7.75 -2.84
N ALA A 219 -13.94 -8.42 -2.49
CA ALA A 219 -13.45 -8.46 -1.10
C ALA A 219 -12.98 -7.08 -0.62
N THR A 220 -12.29 -6.32 -1.45
CA THR A 220 -11.81 -4.96 -1.14
C THR A 220 -13.00 -4.00 -1.00
N SER A 221 -13.94 -4.04 -1.96
CA SER A 221 -15.17 -3.24 -1.88
C SER A 221 -16.02 -3.62 -0.67
N GLY A 222 -16.12 -4.90 -0.34
CA GLY A 222 -16.79 -5.41 0.85
C GLY A 222 -16.11 -4.97 2.15
N ARG A 223 -14.77 -5.02 2.21
CA ARG A 223 -13.96 -4.53 3.34
C ARG A 223 -14.28 -3.07 3.63
N ARG A 224 -14.24 -2.21 2.61
CA ARG A 224 -14.48 -0.77 2.78
C ARG A 224 -15.87 -0.44 3.28
N ARG A 225 -16.91 -1.17 2.82
CA ARG A 225 -18.28 -1.03 3.36
C ARG A 225 -18.37 -1.52 4.80
N ALA A 226 -17.79 -2.69 5.09
CA ALA A 226 -17.78 -3.23 6.45
C ALA A 226 -17.07 -2.27 7.42
N ASN A 227 -15.93 -1.70 7.01
CA ASN A 227 -15.22 -0.71 7.81
C ASN A 227 -16.07 0.51 8.10
N ALA A 228 -16.76 1.05 7.09
CA ALA A 228 -17.62 2.22 7.26
C ALA A 228 -18.74 1.95 8.27
N THR A 229 -19.41 0.81 8.17
CA THR A 229 -20.55 0.44 9.05
C THR A 229 -20.13 0.01 10.45
N TYR A 230 -18.97 -0.63 10.61
CA TYR A 230 -18.46 -1.06 11.92
C TYR A 230 -17.46 -0.06 12.52
N HIS A 231 -17.41 1.17 12.00
CA HIS A 231 -16.44 2.17 12.46
C HIS A 231 -16.67 2.59 13.91
N ASP A 232 -17.92 2.87 14.25
CA ASP A 232 -18.36 3.31 15.57
C ASP A 232 -19.64 2.58 15.95
N ALA A 233 -19.64 1.88 17.08
CA ALA A 233 -20.79 1.11 17.55
C ALA A 233 -21.93 1.98 18.11
N TYR A 234 -21.68 3.26 18.38
CA TYR A 234 -22.60 4.16 19.07
C TYR A 234 -23.05 5.35 18.23
N ALA A 235 -22.41 5.60 17.09
CA ALA A 235 -22.74 6.68 16.17
C ALA A 235 -23.28 6.16 14.84
N PRO A 236 -24.18 6.90 14.16
CA PRO A 236 -24.58 6.57 12.80
C PRO A 236 -23.43 6.81 11.81
N ASP A 237 -23.37 5.96 10.78
CA ASP A 237 -22.41 6.07 9.67
C ASP A 237 -22.40 7.48 9.05
N GLN A 238 -21.21 8.07 8.95
CA GLN A 238 -20.98 9.36 8.27
C GLN A 238 -20.47 9.19 6.84
N VAL A 239 -19.99 8.00 6.49
CA VAL A 239 -19.36 7.66 5.21
C VAL A 239 -19.89 6.32 4.73
N THR A 240 -19.82 6.06 3.41
CA THR A 240 -20.30 4.80 2.83
C THR A 240 -19.19 3.80 2.53
N LEU A 241 -17.94 4.27 2.44
CA LEU A 241 -16.74 3.46 2.24
C LEU A 241 -15.60 4.01 3.08
N MET A 242 -14.88 3.13 3.78
CA MET A 242 -13.75 3.52 4.62
C MET A 242 -12.54 2.59 4.44
N GLU A 243 -11.34 3.14 4.31
CA GLU A 243 -10.08 2.40 4.43
C GLU A 243 -9.47 2.62 5.81
N TYR A 244 -8.87 1.57 6.38
CA TYR A 244 -8.10 1.68 7.61
C TYR A 244 -6.59 1.68 7.38
N ALA A 245 -5.88 2.44 8.22
CA ALA A 245 -4.43 2.44 8.30
C ALA A 245 -3.92 2.63 9.73
N MET A 246 -2.66 2.26 9.94
CA MET A 246 -1.85 2.58 11.12
C MET A 246 -1.09 3.88 10.87
N ASP A 247 -1.05 4.81 11.84
CA ASP A 247 -0.06 5.91 11.81
C ASP A 247 1.33 5.38 12.14
N LEU A 248 2.21 5.32 11.14
CA LEU A 248 3.60 4.88 11.28
C LEU A 248 4.57 6.03 11.62
N GLY A 249 4.08 7.28 11.68
CA GLY A 249 4.86 8.46 12.06
C GLY A 249 5.66 8.33 13.37
N PRO A 250 5.17 7.66 14.43
CA PRO A 250 5.96 7.43 15.65
C PRO A 250 7.30 6.74 15.40
N LEU A 251 7.40 5.85 14.41
CA LEU A 251 8.65 5.16 14.05
C LEU A 251 9.70 6.09 13.44
N LEU A 252 9.28 7.23 12.88
CA LEU A 252 10.17 8.25 12.34
C LEU A 252 10.57 9.27 13.41
N ARG A 253 9.60 9.68 14.25
CA ARG A 253 9.83 10.60 15.38
C ARG A 253 10.76 10.01 16.43
N ASN A 254 10.69 8.70 16.63
CA ASN A 254 11.59 7.96 17.52
C ASN A 254 12.33 6.84 16.75
N PRO A 255 13.50 7.11 16.15
CA PRO A 255 14.26 6.11 15.40
C PRO A 255 14.75 4.92 16.23
N SER A 256 14.85 5.05 17.56
CA SER A 256 15.24 3.95 18.45
C SER A 256 14.07 3.02 18.81
N LEU A 257 12.82 3.42 18.52
CA LEU A 257 11.67 2.56 18.70
C LEU A 257 11.76 1.36 17.74
N SER A 258 11.75 0.16 18.29
CA SER A 258 11.71 -1.07 17.50
C SER A 258 10.41 -1.15 16.70
N VAL A 259 10.50 -1.58 15.44
CA VAL A 259 9.32 -1.85 14.61
C VAL A 259 8.47 -2.97 15.22
N VAL A 260 9.14 -3.97 15.83
CA VAL A 260 8.48 -5.08 16.51
C VAL A 260 7.73 -4.57 17.74
N ASP A 261 8.39 -3.79 18.60
CA ASP A 261 7.77 -3.30 19.85
C ASP A 261 6.62 -2.34 19.54
N PHE A 262 6.74 -1.53 18.49
CA PHE A 262 5.65 -0.67 18.02
C PHE A 262 4.41 -1.49 17.62
N ALA A 263 4.58 -2.53 16.79
CA ALA A 263 3.48 -3.36 16.33
C ALA A 263 2.89 -4.22 17.46
N LEU A 264 3.74 -4.85 18.29
CA LEU A 264 3.27 -5.68 19.42
C LEU A 264 2.59 -4.84 20.49
N GLY A 265 3.02 -3.60 20.71
CA GLY A 265 2.35 -2.70 21.65
C GLY A 265 0.88 -2.44 21.31
N MET A 266 0.49 -2.43 20.03
CA MET A 266 -0.93 -2.35 19.62
C MET A 266 -1.69 -3.65 19.90
N VAL A 267 -1.05 -4.81 19.71
CA VAL A 267 -1.63 -6.11 20.05
C VAL A 267 -1.86 -6.24 21.55
N ASP A 268 -0.89 -5.81 22.36
CA ASP A 268 -0.99 -5.80 23.82
C ASP A 268 -2.11 -4.87 24.30
N ARG A 269 -2.27 -3.70 23.67
CA ARG A 269 -3.39 -2.78 23.96
C ARG A 269 -4.74 -3.41 23.67
N LEU A 270 -4.92 -4.07 22.53
CA LEU A 270 -6.15 -4.83 22.25
C LEU A 270 -6.39 -5.91 23.31
N ALA A 271 -5.36 -6.68 23.67
CA ALA A 271 -5.49 -7.73 24.68
C ALA A 271 -5.91 -7.17 26.06
N MET A 272 -5.43 -5.97 26.41
CA MET A 272 -5.83 -5.26 27.62
C MET A 272 -7.27 -4.75 27.54
N ASP A 273 -7.69 -4.12 26.44
CA ASP A 273 -9.07 -3.65 26.24
C ASP A 273 -10.07 -4.82 26.35
N VAL A 274 -9.81 -5.93 25.67
CA VAL A 274 -10.66 -7.13 25.75
C VAL A 274 -10.72 -7.67 27.17
N ARG A 275 -9.58 -7.75 27.87
CA ARG A 275 -9.54 -8.21 29.27
C ARG A 275 -10.39 -7.31 30.15
N GLN A 276 -10.25 -5.98 30.03
CA GLN A 276 -10.98 -5.04 30.86
C GLN A 276 -12.49 -5.16 30.63
N ARG A 277 -12.95 -5.19 29.37
CA ARG A 277 -14.38 -5.36 29.05
C ARG A 277 -14.94 -6.66 29.62
N LEU A 278 -14.19 -7.75 29.54
CA LEU A 278 -14.62 -9.03 30.13
C LEU A 278 -14.66 -8.99 31.66
N GLN A 279 -13.80 -8.22 32.32
CA GLN A 279 -13.82 -8.03 33.77
C GLN A 279 -14.96 -7.11 34.23
N ASP A 280 -15.34 -6.11 33.42
CA ASP A 280 -16.42 -5.18 33.75
C ASP A 280 -17.80 -5.86 33.76
N PHE A 281 -17.96 -6.97 33.02
CA PHE A 281 -19.22 -7.71 32.90
C PHE A 281 -19.12 -9.19 33.30
N GLY A 282 -17.92 -9.65 33.70
CA GLY A 282 -17.67 -11.03 34.11
C GLY A 282 -17.96 -11.24 35.59
N ASP A 283 -18.36 -12.47 35.95
CA ASP A 283 -18.63 -12.89 37.33
C ASP A 283 -17.45 -12.68 38.30
#